data_AF-A0A967WS31-F1
#
_entry.id   AF-A0A967WS31-F1
#
_cell.length_a   1.000
_cell.length_b   1.000
_cell.length_c   1.000
_cell.angle_alpha   90.00
_cell.angle_beta   90.00
_cell.angle_gamma   90.00
#
_symmetry.space_group_name_H-M   'P 1'
#
loop_
_entity.id
_entity.type
_entity.pdbx_description
1 polymer ?
#
loop_
_entity_poly.entity_id
_entity_poly.type
_entity_poly.pdbx_seq_one_letter_code
_entity_poly.pdbx_strand_id
1 'polypeptide(L)' 'VNTVRTVFRAGWQAEGSRLWFDIEANAFLYRMVRSIVGTLVLVGRGQVSPQEFES' A
#
# COMPACT_ATOMS: atom_id res chain seq x y z
N VAL A 1 -15.69 -3.47 17.34
CA VAL A 1 -14.42 -3.89 16.69
C VAL A 1 -13.63 -2.63 16.37
N ASN A 2 -12.38 -2.52 16.81
CA ASN A 2 -11.51 -1.37 16.48
C ASN A 2 -10.92 -1.58 15.06
N THR A 3 -10.92 -0.54 14.22
CA THR A 3 -10.42 -0.54 12.84
C THR A 3 -8.98 -0.02 12.69
N VAL A 4 -8.36 0.45 13.78
CA VAL A 4 -6.98 0.94 13.78
C VAL A 4 -6.01 -0.24 13.77
N ARG A 5 -5.02 -0.20 12.88
CA ARG A 5 -3.93 -1.18 12.75
C ARG A 5 -2.59 -0.44 12.70
N THR A 6 -1.54 -1.08 13.20
CA THR A 6 -0.18 -0.54 13.20
C THR A 6 0.62 -1.28 12.16
N VAL A 7 1.05 -0.55 11.13
CA VAL A 7 1.99 -1.03 10.11
C VAL A 7 3.41 -0.74 10.60
N PHE A 8 4.26 -1.77 10.64
CA PHE A 8 5.64 -1.67 11.07
C PHE A 8 6.59 -1.40 9.90
N ARG A 9 6.29 -1.97 8.73
CA ARG A 9 7.06 -1.79 7.49
C ARG A 9 6.12 -1.81 6.29
N ALA A 10 6.38 -0.96 5.30
CA ALA A 10 5.72 -1.01 4.01
C ALA A 10 6.67 -0.45 2.95
N GLY A 11 6.95 -1.19 1.87
CA GLY A 11 7.88 -0.72 0.85
C GLY A 11 7.87 -1.53 -0.43
N TRP A 12 8.25 -0.86 -1.52
CA TRP A 12 8.47 -1.48 -2.82
C TRP A 12 9.93 -1.93 -2.97
N GLN A 13 10.12 -3.11 -3.56
CA GLN A 13 11.40 -3.63 -4.00
C GLN A 13 11.31 -3.93 -5.50
N ALA A 14 12.31 -3.50 -6.26
CA ALA A 14 12.39 -3.78 -7.69
C ALA A 14 13.35 -4.96 -7.94
N GLU A 15 12.91 -5.93 -8.73
CA GLU A 15 13.71 -7.07 -9.16
C GLU A 15 13.50 -7.28 -10.67
N GLY A 16 14.43 -6.76 -11.46
CA GLY A 16 14.30 -6.73 -12.93
C GLY A 16 13.04 -5.98 -13.36
N SER A 17 12.13 -6.67 -14.05
CA SER A 17 10.84 -6.11 -14.50
C SER A 17 9.70 -6.28 -13.49
N ARG A 18 9.97 -6.82 -12.30
CA ARG A 18 8.97 -7.06 -11.26
C ARG A 18 9.09 -6.06 -10.12
N LEU A 19 7.94 -5.69 -9.57
CA LEU A 19 7.83 -4.90 -8.35
C LEU A 19 7.18 -5.76 -7.27
N TRP A 20 7.87 -5.90 -6.16
CA TRP A 20 7.40 -6.59 -4.96
C TRP A 20 7.02 -5.55 -3.92
N PHE A 21 5.78 -5.59 -3.43
CA PHE A 21 5.38 -4.78 -2.28
C PHE A 21 5.36 -5.65 -1.04
N ASP A 22 6.15 -5.25 -0.05
CA ASP A 22 6.29 -5.96 1.20
C ASP A 22 5.76 -5.10 2.34
N ILE A 23 4.89 -5.69 3.18
CA ILE A 23 4.18 -4.98 4.24
C ILE A 23 4.04 -5.87 5.47
N GLU A 24 4.35 -5.30 6.63
CA GLU A 24 4.31 -5.96 7.93
C GLU A 24 3.50 -5.12 8.91
N ALA A 25 2.57 -5.74 9.64
CA ALA A 25 1.65 -5.05 10.54
C ALA A 25 1.18 -5.96 11.67
N ASN A 26 0.63 -5.38 12.75
CA ASN A 26 0.06 -6.15 13.85
C ASN A 26 -1.19 -6.97 13.45
N ALA A 27 -1.96 -6.49 12.49
CA ALA A 27 -3.04 -7.21 11.80
C ALA A 27 -3.48 -6.42 10.56
N PHE A 28 -4.19 -7.08 9.65
CA PHE A 28 -4.80 -6.46 8.46
C PHE A 28 -6.32 -6.55 8.51
N LEU A 29 -7.00 -5.50 8.05
CA LEU A 29 -8.45 -5.55 7.81
C LEU A 29 -8.77 -6.28 6.50
N TYR A 30 -10.04 -6.64 6.33
CA TYR A 30 -10.52 -7.21 5.07
C TYR A 30 -10.16 -6.28 3.90
N ARG A 31 -9.44 -6.84 2.91
CA ARG A 31 -8.91 -6.16 1.71
C ARG A 31 -7.87 -5.06 1.93
N MET A 32 -7.46 -4.75 3.17
CA MET A 32 -6.56 -3.65 3.50
C MET A 32 -5.33 -3.57 2.58
N VAL A 33 -4.58 -4.67 2.47
CA VAL A 33 -3.37 -4.73 1.63
C VAL A 33 -3.68 -4.49 0.16
N ARG A 34 -4.73 -5.12 -0.38
CA ARG A 34 -5.12 -4.95 -1.79
C ARG A 34 -5.59 -3.53 -2.10
N SER A 35 -6.30 -2.89 -1.18
CA SER A 35 -6.73 -1.51 -1.36
C SER A 35 -5.53 -0.56 -1.36
N ILE A 36 -4.60 -0.71 -0.41
CA ILE A 36 -3.36 0.10 -0.35
C ILE A 36 -2.56 -0.05 -1.65
N VAL A 37 -2.26 -1.28 -2.05
CA VAL A 37 -1.47 -1.54 -3.27
C VAL A 37 -2.22 -1.05 -4.52
N GLY A 38 -3.53 -1.23 -4.57
CA GLY A 38 -4.36 -0.73 -5.67
C GLY A 38 -4.21 0.78 -5.87
N THR A 39 -4.31 1.57 -4.80
CA THR A 39 -4.14 3.02 -4.87
C THR A 39 -2.70 3.41 -5.21
N LEU A 40 -1.70 2.74 -4.63
CA LEU A 40 -0.29 2.99 -4.97
C LEU A 40 0.01 2.72 -6.46
N VAL A 41 -0.65 1.74 -7.08
CA VAL A 41 -0.54 1.50 -8.52
C VAL A 41 -1.16 2.63 -9.34
N LEU A 42 -2.30 3.19 -8.91
CA LEU A 42 -2.88 4.37 -9.57
C LEU A 42 -1.93 5.58 -9.46
N VAL A 43 -1.29 5.76 -8.30
CA VAL A 43 -0.27 6.80 -8.10
C VAL A 43 0.93 6.58 -9.02
N GLY A 44 1.47 5.37 -9.07
CA GLY A 44 2.58 5.03 -9.98
C GLY A 44 2.25 5.19 -11.47
N ARG A 45 0.97 5.21 -11.83
CA ARG A 45 0.47 5.47 -13.19
C ARG A 45 0.11 6.93 -13.46
N GLY A 46 0.24 7.81 -12.46
CA GLY A 46 -0.14 9.22 -12.56
C GLY A 46 -1.65 9.47 -12.62
N GLN A 47 -2.48 8.49 -12.26
CA GLN A 47 -3.95 8.61 -12.26
C GLN A 47 -4.48 9.23 -10.96
N VAL A 48 -3.69 9.15 -9.89
CA VAL A 48 -3.92 9.78 -8.58
C VAL A 48 -2.60 10.44 -8.20
N SER A 49 -2.63 11.68 -7.73
CA SER A 49 -1.43 12.35 -7.22
C SER A 49 -1.07 11.81 -5.82
N PRO A 50 0.22 11.86 -5.42
CA PRO A 50 0.61 11.55 -4.05
C PRO A 50 -0.16 12.39 -3.00
N GLN A 51 -0.47 13.65 -3.33
CA GLN A 51 -1.22 14.55 -2.45
C GLN A 51 -2.66 14.07 -2.22
N GLU A 52 -3.33 13.57 -3.26
CA GLU A 52 -4.67 12.98 -3.15
C GLU A 52 -4.68 11.64 -2.39
N PHE A 53 -3.52 10.99 -2.23
CA PHE A 53 -3.40 9.76 -1.44
C PHE A 53 -3.20 10.04 0.06
N GLU A 54 -2.62 11.18 0.43
CA GLU A 54 -2.33 11.55 1.82
C GLU A 54 -3.54 12.07 2.60
N SER A 55 -4.62 12.48 1.91
CA SER A 55 -5.84 13.11 2.46
C SER A 55 -6.92 12.12 2.88
#